data_AF-A0A352UWI6-F1
#
_entry.id   AF-A0A352UWI6-F1
#
_cell.length_a   1.000
_cell.length_b   1.000
_cell.length_c   1.000
_cell.angle_alpha   90.00
_cell.angle_beta   90.00
_cell.angle_gamma   90.00
#
_symmetry.space_group_name_H-M   'P 1'
#
loop_
_entity.id
_entity.type
_entity.pdbx_description
1 polymer ?
#
loop_
_entity_poly.entity_id
_entity_poly.type
_entity_poly.pdbx_seq_one_letter_code
_entity_poly.pdbx_strand_id
1 'polypeptide(L)' 'MPDLFAYTDGACSGNPGPGGWGVLMLAREGEAVVKERRLQGGEPDTTNNRM' A
#
# COMPACT_ATOMS: atom_id res chain seq x y z
N MET A 1 -21.51 -10.57 -2.29
CA MET A 1 -20.54 -9.89 -1.40
C MET A 1 -19.38 -9.49 -2.28
N PRO A 2 -18.88 -8.25 -2.19
CA PRO A 2 -17.76 -7.80 -3.01
C PRO A 2 -16.47 -8.51 -2.61
N ASP A 3 -15.65 -8.82 -3.61
CA ASP A 3 -14.28 -9.30 -3.41
C ASP A 3 -13.38 -8.12 -3.04
N LEU A 4 -12.48 -8.34 -2.09
CA LEU A 4 -11.55 -7.32 -1.62
C LEU A 4 -10.15 -7.60 -2.15
N PHE A 5 -9.58 -6.61 -2.83
CA PHE A 5 -8.22 -6.62 -3.34
C PHE A 5 -7.42 -5.54 -2.63
N ALA A 6 -6.17 -5.85 -2.28
CA ALA A 6 -5.21 -4.88 -1.78
C ALA A 6 -3.93 -5.00 -2.60
N TYR A 7 -3.52 -3.90 -3.23
CA TYR A 7 -2.25 -3.77 -3.92
C TYR A 7 -1.33 -2.95 -3.03
N THR A 8 -0.20 -3.52 -2.65
CA THR A 8 0.72 -2.93 -1.68
C THR A 8 2.08 -2.75 -2.32
N ASP A 9 2.75 -1.64 -2.02
CA ASP A 9 4.14 -1.43 -2.37
C ASP A 9 4.85 -0.63 -1.26
N GLY A 10 6.15 -0.86 -1.12
CA GLY A 10 6.96 -0.33 -0.04
C GLY A 10 8.42 -0.21 -0.46
N ALA A 11 9.03 0.95 -0.21
CA ALA A 11 10.41 1.20 -0.60
C ALA A 11 11.12 2.14 0.38
N CYS A 12 12.45 2.03 0.42
CA CYS A 12 13.32 2.86 1.24
C CYS A 12 14.48 3.41 0.41
N SER A 13 14.77 4.71 0.53
CA SER A 13 15.91 5.37 -0.10
C SER A 13 17.13 5.23 0.79
N GLY A 14 17.84 4.10 0.66
CA GLY A 14 18.87 3.67 1.61
C GLY A 14 18.38 2.51 2.49
N ASN A 15 19.30 1.83 3.20
CA ASN A 15 18.93 0.74 4.12
C ASN A 15 19.90 0.69 5.32
N PRO A 16 19.76 1.58 6.32
CA PRO A 16 18.58 2.42 6.58
C PRO A 16 18.51 3.74 5.78
N GLY A 17 17.32 4.33 5.72
CA GLY A 17 17.06 5.64 5.10
C GLY A 17 15.58 6.06 5.17
N PRO A 18 15.19 7.17 4.52
CA PRO A 18 13.78 7.55 4.42
C PRO A 18 13.00 6.52 3.60
N GLY A 19 11.90 6.02 4.16
CA GLY A 19 11.06 5.01 3.51
C GLY A 19 9.57 5.36 3.56
N GLY A 20 8.82 4.77 2.63
CA GLY A 20 7.37 4.89 2.57
C GLY A 20 6.72 3.64 1.99
N TRP A 21 5.42 3.49 2.29
CA TRP A 21 4.57 2.43 1.78
C TRP A 21 3.22 2.99 1.34
N GLY A 22 2.57 2.26 0.44
CA GLY A 22 1.24 2.59 -0.07
C GLY A 22 0.38 1.35 -0.26
N VAL A 23 -0.92 1.51 -0.06
CA VAL A 23 -1.92 0.48 -0.33
C VAL A 23 -3.08 1.06 -1.13
N LEU A 24 -3.43 0.40 -2.23
CA LEU A 24 -4.68 0.59 -2.95
C LEU A 24 -5.62 -0.56 -2.64
N MET A 25 -6.72 -0.27 -1.95
CA MET A 25 -7.78 -1.23 -1.66
C MET A 25 -8.95 -1.05 -2.61
N LEU A 26 -9.39 -2.13 -3.24
CA LEU A 26 -10.57 -2.16 -4.12
C LEU A 26 -11.58 -3.18 -3.61
N ALA A 27 -12.83 -2.77 -3.48
CA ALA A 27 -13.96 -3.68 -3.41
C ALA A 27 -14.51 -3.84 -4.84
N ARG A 28 -14.56 -5.08 -5.35
CA ARG A 28 -15.04 -5.39 -6.70
C ARG A 28 -16.28 -6.28 -6.66
N GLU A 29 -17.22 -6.00 -7.55
CA GLU A 29 -18.33 -6.90 -7.87
C GLU A 29 -18.21 -7.28 -9.36
N GLY A 30 -17.65 -8.46 -9.63
CA GLY A 30 -17.18 -8.81 -10.97
C GLY A 30 -16.05 -7.88 -11.42
N GLU A 31 -16.19 -7.30 -12.61
CA GLU A 31 -15.16 -6.38 -13.13
C GLU A 31 -15.27 -4.96 -12.56
N ALA A 32 -16.43 -4.60 -11.99
CA ALA A 32 -16.69 -3.24 -11.51
C ALA A 32 -16.07 -2.98 -10.14
N VAL A 33 -15.38 -1.84 -9.99
CA VAL A 33 -14.94 -1.33 -8.68
C VAL A 33 -16.11 -0.58 -8.04
N VAL A 34 -16.58 -1.07 -6.90
CA VAL A 34 -17.69 -0.46 -6.15
C VAL A 34 -17.21 0.44 -5.01
N LYS A 35 -15.96 0.27 -4.56
CA LYS A 35 -15.33 1.16 -3.59
C LYS A 35 -13.81 1.13 -3.73
N GLU A 36 -13.19 2.30 -3.57
CA GLU A 36 -11.74 2.47 -3.50
C GLU A 36 -11.35 3.11 -2.17
N ARG A 37 -10.22 2.69 -1.61
CA ARG A 37 -9.56 3.40 -0.50
C ARG A 37 -8.05 3.32 -0.67
N ARG A 38 -7.38 4.45 -0.38
CA ARG A 38 -5.93 4.54 -0.35
C ARG A 38 -5.45 4.68 1.09
N LEU A 39 -4.36 4.00 1.42
CA LEU A 39 -3.62 4.15 2.66
C LEU A 39 -2.15 4.39 2.32
N GLN A 40 -1.46 5.16 3.14
CA GLN A 40 -0.05 5.45 2.96
C GLN A 40 0.59 5.80 4.31
N GLY A 41 1.89 5.60 4.40
CA GLY A 41 2.70 5.97 5.55
C GLY A 41 4.18 6.00 5.18
N GLY A 42 4.99 6.47 6.12
CA GLY A 42 6.43 6.52 5.94
C GLY A 42 7.14 6.95 7.20
N GLU A 43 8.44 6.64 7.25
CA GLU A 43 9.32 6.92 8.37
C GLU A 43 10.64 7.50 7.83
N PRO A 44 11.20 8.56 8.44
CA PRO A 44 12.43 9.20 7.94
C PRO A 44 13.68 8.32 8.11
N ASP A 45 13.65 7.34 9.02
CA ASP A 45 14.76 6.42 9.29
C ASP A 45 14.22 5.00 9.51
N THR A 46 14.19 4.21 8.43
CA THR A 46 13.62 2.87 8.40
C THR A 46 14.39 1.95 7.45
N THR A 47 13.94 0.71 7.27
CA THR A 47 14.57 -0.28 6.39
C THR A 47 13.61 -0.79 5.34
N ASN A 48 14.13 -1.35 4.25
CA ASN A 48 13.28 -1.91 3.18
C ASN A 48 12.38 -3.07 3.68
N ASN A 49 12.79 -3.80 4.71
CA ASN A 49 12.02 -4.92 5.28
C ASN A 49 10.89 -4.47 6.22
N ARG A 50 10.86 -3.18 6.61
CA ARG A 50 9.81 -2.58 7.44
C ARG A 50 8.75 -1.86 6.63
N MET A 51 9.05 -1.51 5.38
CA MET A 51 8.11 -0.94 4.41
C MET A 51 7.32 -2.06 3.73
#